data_AF-A0A3P7ENF2-F1
#
_entry.id   AF-A0A3P7ENF2-F1
#
_cell.length_a   1.000
_cell.length_b   1.000
_cell.length_c   1.000
_cell.angle_alpha   90.00
_cell.angle_beta   90.00
_cell.angle_gamma   90.00
#
_symmetry.space_group_name_H-M   'P 1'
#
loop_
_entity.id
_entity.type
_entity.pdbx_description
1 polymer ?
#
loop_
_entity_poly.entity_id
_entity_poly.type
_entity_poly.pdbx_seq_one_letter_code
_entity_poly.pdbx_strand_id
1 'polypeptide(L)'
;MEELTELPVVLELASDFLDRETPIFRDDVCFFISQSGITNTVGSSICRETHCGVHINAGPEVGVASTKAYTSQILSLVMFALTMSDDRISMRKRRDDIINGLRQLPDLIREVLKLDGEVLEIAKKIYKERSLLIMGRGYNFATCLEGALKIKELSYMHCEGIMSGELKHGPLAMVDKNRSIVMVICSDNVYIVIVVYVCRKFFRN
;
A
#
# COMPACT_ATOMS: atom_id res chain seq x y z
N MET A 1 11.45 4.28 0.97
CA MET A 1 11.82 5.71 0.82
C MET A 1 12.79 6.08 1.93
N GLU A 2 12.34 6.23 3.17
CA GLU A 2 13.20 6.61 4.32
C GLU A 2 14.50 5.80 4.44
N GLU A 3 14.42 4.46 4.31
CA GLU A 3 15.60 3.58 4.36
C GLU A 3 16.67 3.95 3.32
N LEU A 4 16.24 4.24 2.08
CA LEU A 4 17.15 4.49 0.97
C LEU A 4 17.55 5.95 0.85
N THR A 5 16.70 6.89 1.29
CA THR A 5 17.01 8.32 1.26
C THR A 5 17.81 8.76 2.49
N GLU A 6 17.62 8.10 3.65
CA GLU A 6 18.04 8.56 4.98
C GLU A 6 17.49 9.95 5.33
N LEU A 7 16.33 10.29 4.77
CA LEU A 7 15.58 11.52 5.03
C LEU A 7 14.23 11.19 5.66
N PRO A 8 13.71 12.05 6.56
CA PRO A 8 12.36 11.88 7.09
C PRO A 8 11.34 11.94 5.96
N VAL A 9 10.37 11.02 5.94
CA VAL A 9 9.30 11.01 4.94
C VAL A 9 7.97 11.08 5.67
N VAL A 10 7.20 12.13 5.39
CA VAL A 10 5.85 12.31 5.90
C VAL A 10 4.86 12.05 4.78
N LEU A 11 3.88 11.18 5.03
CA LEU A 11 2.76 10.92 4.12
C LEU A 11 1.51 11.61 4.66
N GLU A 12 0.89 12.45 3.84
CA GLU A 12 -0.27 13.25 4.24
C GLU A 12 -1.45 13.06 3.30
N LEU A 13 -2.66 13.09 3.85
CA LEU A 13 -3.89 13.21 3.06
C LEU A 13 -4.06 14.68 2.65
N ALA A 14 -4.22 14.95 1.35
CA ALA A 14 -4.24 16.31 0.83
C ALA A 14 -5.30 17.22 1.48
N SER A 15 -6.48 16.68 1.84
CA SER A 15 -7.51 17.45 2.53
C SER A 15 -7.08 17.88 3.94
N ASP A 16 -6.56 16.93 4.72
CA ASP A 16 -6.11 17.17 6.09
C ASP A 16 -4.86 18.07 6.14
N PHE A 17 -3.98 17.92 5.14
CA PHE A 17 -2.81 18.79 4.97
C PHE A 17 -3.19 20.27 4.83
N LEU A 18 -4.23 20.54 4.04
CA LEU A 18 -4.77 21.89 3.83
C LEU A 18 -5.48 22.41 5.08
N ASP A 19 -6.32 21.59 5.69
CA ASP A 19 -7.08 21.97 6.90
C ASP A 19 -6.17 22.33 8.08
N ARG A 20 -5.00 21.67 8.20
CA ARG A 20 -4.02 21.93 9.26
C ARG A 20 -3.06 23.08 8.97
N GLU A 21 -3.11 23.69 7.78
CA GLU A 21 -2.11 24.67 7.31
C GLU A 21 -0.68 24.17 7.57
N THR A 22 -0.42 22.92 7.16
CA THR A 22 0.82 22.21 7.51
C THR A 22 2.05 23.03 7.11
N PRO A 23 3.01 23.29 8.04
CA PRO A 23 4.21 24.06 7.71
C PRO A 23 5.03 23.39 6.61
N ILE A 24 5.48 24.21 5.64
CA ILE A 24 6.39 23.80 4.56
C ILE A 24 7.59 24.75 4.55
N PHE A 25 8.79 24.21 4.42
CA PHE A 25 10.05 24.93 4.36
C PHE A 25 10.65 24.89 2.95
N ARG A 26 11.63 25.77 2.68
CA ARG A 26 12.22 25.92 1.34
C ARG A 26 13.09 24.73 0.91
N ASP A 27 13.56 23.96 1.87
CA ASP A 27 14.37 22.75 1.72
C ASP A 27 13.51 21.47 1.67
N ASP A 28 12.20 21.57 1.83
CA ASP A 28 11.29 20.44 1.68
C ASP A 28 11.14 20.02 0.22
N VAL A 29 11.06 18.71 0.01
CA VAL A 29 10.71 18.12 -1.29
C VAL A 29 9.32 17.51 -1.17
N CYS A 30 8.33 18.19 -1.75
CA CYS A 30 6.94 17.74 -1.73
C CYS A 30 6.63 16.84 -2.94
N PHE A 31 6.11 15.65 -2.69
CA PHE A 31 5.60 14.74 -3.71
C PHE A 31 4.08 14.79 -3.75
N PHE A 32 3.52 15.07 -4.93
CA PHE A 32 2.07 15.03 -5.15
C PHE A 32 1.71 13.75 -5.90
N ILE A 33 1.10 12.79 -5.21
CA ILE A 33 0.66 11.50 -5.78
C ILE A 33 -0.83 11.58 -6.10
N SER A 34 -1.16 11.26 -7.34
CA SER A 34 -2.48 11.36 -7.94
C SER A 34 -2.44 10.58 -9.26
N GLN A 35 -3.53 9.94 -9.63
CA GLN A 35 -3.65 9.40 -10.99
C GLN A 35 -3.46 10.53 -12.05
N SER A 36 -3.75 11.77 -11.66
CA SER A 36 -3.46 13.01 -12.38
C SER A 36 -2.16 13.74 -11.96
N GLY A 37 -1.31 13.25 -11.02
CA GLY A 37 -0.13 13.92 -10.39
C GLY A 37 0.93 12.90 -9.87
N ILE A 38 2.20 12.83 -10.29
CA ILE A 38 2.83 11.52 -10.68
C ILE A 38 1.92 10.85 -11.72
N THR A 39 1.84 11.56 -12.83
CA THR A 39 0.61 11.63 -13.58
C THR A 39 0.62 10.46 -14.54
N ASN A 40 -0.46 9.68 -14.58
CA ASN A 40 -0.69 8.81 -15.73
C ASN A 40 -1.22 9.63 -16.93
N THR A 41 -1.57 10.91 -16.68
CA THR A 41 -2.12 11.86 -17.65
C THR A 41 -1.12 12.96 -17.95
N VAL A 42 -0.52 12.91 -19.14
CA VAL A 42 0.39 13.95 -19.65
C VAL A 42 -0.37 15.27 -19.75
N GLY A 43 0.22 16.35 -19.22
CA GLY A 43 -0.34 17.70 -19.33
C GLY A 43 -1.45 18.05 -18.33
N SER A 44 -1.68 17.26 -17.28
CA SER A 44 -2.56 17.66 -16.16
C SER A 44 -2.03 18.89 -15.42
N SER A 45 -2.87 19.55 -14.61
CA SER A 45 -2.46 20.73 -13.84
C SER A 45 -1.29 20.43 -12.91
N ILE A 46 -1.33 19.33 -12.16
CA ILE A 46 -0.21 18.92 -11.29
C ILE A 46 1.06 18.73 -12.11
N CYS A 47 1.00 18.08 -13.28
CA CYS A 47 2.18 17.90 -14.15
C CYS A 47 2.79 19.23 -14.61
N ARG A 48 1.96 20.24 -14.86
CA ARG A 48 2.39 21.55 -15.38
C ARG A 48 2.88 22.50 -14.29
N GLU A 49 2.34 22.37 -13.08
CA GLU A 49 2.60 23.28 -11.97
C GLU A 49 3.74 22.78 -11.07
N THR A 50 4.11 21.51 -11.14
CA THR A 50 5.29 20.97 -10.44
C THR A 50 6.59 21.30 -11.17
N HIS A 51 7.67 21.56 -10.42
CA HIS A 51 9.01 21.82 -10.96
C HIS A 51 9.58 20.66 -11.79
N CYS A 52 9.28 19.42 -11.38
CA CYS A 52 9.63 18.20 -12.08
C CYS A 52 8.59 17.12 -11.75
N GLY A 53 8.58 16.03 -12.51
CA GLY A 53 7.65 14.94 -12.27
C GLY A 53 8.05 13.65 -12.95
N VAL A 54 7.37 12.56 -12.58
CA VAL A 54 7.52 11.23 -13.18
C VAL A 54 6.17 10.83 -13.75
N HIS A 55 6.13 10.50 -15.04
CA HIS A 55 4.97 9.84 -15.65
C HIS A 55 5.08 8.34 -15.36
N ILE A 56 4.05 7.75 -14.72
CA ILE A 56 4.11 6.34 -14.31
C ILE A 56 4.00 5.35 -15.46
N ASN A 57 3.59 5.82 -16.65
CA ASN A 57 3.44 5.02 -17.86
C ASN A 57 2.61 3.73 -17.70
N ALA A 58 1.56 3.77 -16.86
CA ALA A 58 0.64 2.65 -16.67
C ALA A 58 -0.37 2.52 -17.84
N GLY A 59 -0.44 3.53 -18.71
CA GLY A 59 -1.43 3.66 -19.78
C GLY A 59 -2.84 3.97 -19.24
N PRO A 60 -3.81 4.33 -20.10
CA PRO A 60 -5.13 4.81 -19.67
C PRO A 60 -5.83 3.87 -18.68
N GLU A 61 -6.33 4.41 -17.57
CA GLU A 61 -7.10 3.66 -16.58
C GLU A 61 -8.57 4.06 -16.71
N VAL A 62 -9.38 3.13 -17.21
CA VAL A 62 -10.81 3.36 -17.52
C VAL A 62 -11.71 2.97 -16.35
N GLY A 63 -11.24 2.07 -15.49
CA GLY A 63 -11.96 1.67 -14.29
C GLY A 63 -12.02 2.81 -13.26
N VAL A 64 -13.11 2.86 -12.50
CA VAL A 64 -13.29 3.84 -11.40
C VAL A 64 -12.29 3.57 -10.27
N ALA A 65 -12.07 2.29 -9.96
CA ALA A 65 -11.10 1.86 -8.96
C ALA A 65 -9.68 1.81 -9.55
N SER A 66 -8.76 2.56 -8.95
CA SER A 66 -7.32 2.49 -9.26
C SER A 66 -6.79 1.08 -9.00
N THR A 67 -6.03 0.54 -9.95
CA THR A 67 -5.42 -0.80 -9.84
C THR A 67 -3.97 -0.77 -10.28
N LYS A 68 -3.75 -0.64 -11.58
CA LYS A 68 -2.41 -0.52 -12.16
C LYS A 68 -1.76 0.80 -11.77
N ALA A 69 -2.53 1.90 -11.69
CA ALA A 69 -1.99 3.19 -11.28
C ALA A 69 -1.38 3.13 -9.87
N TYR A 70 -2.05 2.48 -8.92
CA TYR A 70 -1.52 2.25 -7.57
C TYR A 70 -0.18 1.51 -7.59
N THR A 71 -0.10 0.36 -8.28
CA THR A 71 1.15 -0.40 -8.34
C THR A 71 2.26 0.34 -9.07
N SER A 72 1.95 1.06 -10.14
CA SER A 72 2.93 1.85 -10.89
C SER A 72 3.43 3.06 -10.08
N GLN A 73 2.57 3.69 -9.28
CA GLN A 73 2.97 4.76 -8.34
C GLN A 73 3.96 4.24 -7.29
N ILE A 74 3.70 3.07 -6.71
CA ILE A 74 4.65 2.42 -5.78
C ILE A 74 5.99 2.18 -6.48
N LEU A 75 5.97 1.63 -7.70
CA LEU A 75 7.19 1.38 -8.46
C LEU A 75 7.96 2.66 -8.79
N SER A 76 7.27 3.74 -9.16
CA SER A 76 7.89 5.05 -9.40
C SER A 76 8.59 5.60 -8.16
N LEU A 77 7.97 5.47 -6.97
CA LEU A 77 8.60 5.87 -5.71
C LEU A 77 9.79 4.98 -5.35
N VAL A 78 9.70 3.67 -5.58
CA VAL A 78 10.83 2.74 -5.37
C VAL A 78 12.00 3.10 -6.29
N MET A 79 11.74 3.39 -7.58
CA MET A 79 12.77 3.82 -8.52
C MET A 79 13.39 5.16 -8.10
N PHE A 80 12.58 6.11 -7.65
CA PHE A 80 13.10 7.37 -7.10
C PHE A 80 14.01 7.12 -5.89
N ALA A 81 13.61 6.25 -4.95
CA ALA A 81 14.41 5.89 -3.79
C ALA A 81 15.75 5.24 -4.18
N LEU A 82 15.75 4.37 -5.20
CA LEU A 82 16.96 3.76 -5.72
C LEU A 82 17.93 4.82 -6.27
N THR A 83 17.43 5.76 -7.08
CA THR A 83 18.22 6.88 -7.63
C THR A 83 18.83 7.74 -6.52
N MET A 84 18.06 8.07 -5.47
CA MET A 84 18.55 8.84 -4.32
C MET A 84 19.62 8.13 -3.49
N SER A 85 19.76 6.81 -3.66
CA SER A 85 20.71 5.99 -2.90
C SER A 85 21.94 5.58 -3.71
N ASP A 86 22.07 6.00 -4.98
CA ASP A 86 23.05 5.43 -5.92
C ASP A 86 24.52 5.70 -5.53
N ASP A 87 24.82 6.89 -5.02
CA ASP A 87 26.18 7.27 -4.63
C ASP A 87 26.63 6.65 -3.29
N ARG A 88 25.74 5.94 -2.58
CA ARG A 88 26.08 5.27 -1.30
C ARG A 88 26.63 3.87 -1.54
N ILE A 89 27.91 3.66 -1.22
CA ILE A 89 28.56 2.34 -1.31
C ILE A 89 27.91 1.33 -0.36
N SER A 90 27.57 1.75 0.86
CA SER A 90 26.94 0.90 1.88
C SER A 90 25.60 0.30 1.43
N MET A 91 24.88 0.99 0.55
CA MET A 91 23.55 0.58 0.08
C MET A 91 23.60 -0.27 -1.20
N ARG A 92 24.77 -0.49 -1.82
CA ARG A 92 24.89 -1.20 -3.10
C ARG A 92 24.18 -2.56 -3.09
N LYS A 93 24.47 -3.40 -2.09
CA LYS A 93 23.84 -4.72 -1.95
C LYS A 93 22.32 -4.62 -1.87
N ARG A 94 21.82 -3.67 -1.07
CA ARG A 94 20.38 -3.45 -0.91
C ARG A 94 19.71 -3.00 -2.21
N ARG A 95 20.36 -2.11 -2.97
CA ARG A 95 19.88 -1.70 -4.30
C ARG A 95 19.83 -2.89 -5.26
N ASP A 96 20.89 -3.70 -5.29
CA ASP A 96 20.96 -4.90 -6.15
C ASP A 96 19.85 -5.89 -5.82
N ASP A 97 19.59 -6.15 -4.52
CA ASP A 97 18.50 -7.02 -4.06
C ASP A 97 17.13 -6.49 -4.53
N ILE A 98 16.88 -5.17 -4.39
CA ILE A 98 15.63 -4.55 -4.84
C ILE A 98 15.50 -4.61 -6.37
N ILE A 99 16.55 -4.28 -7.12
CA ILE A 99 16.54 -4.34 -8.59
C ILE A 99 16.29 -5.76 -9.08
N ASN A 100 16.90 -6.77 -8.46
CA ASN A 100 16.65 -8.16 -8.78
C ASN A 100 15.20 -8.56 -8.47
N GLY A 101 14.63 -8.10 -7.35
CA GLY A 101 13.21 -8.26 -7.05
C GLY A 101 12.30 -7.61 -8.10
N LEU A 102 12.61 -6.39 -8.53
CA LEU A 102 11.86 -5.69 -9.59
C LEU A 102 11.92 -6.42 -10.93
N ARG A 103 13.04 -7.08 -11.28
CA ARG A 103 13.15 -7.90 -12.49
C ARG A 103 12.24 -9.12 -12.47
N GLN A 104 12.06 -9.75 -11.30
CA GLN A 104 11.21 -10.93 -11.13
C GLN A 104 9.72 -10.56 -10.96
N LEU A 105 9.43 -9.31 -10.59
CA LEU A 105 8.09 -8.86 -10.25
C LEU A 105 7.02 -9.15 -11.32
N PRO A 106 7.26 -8.96 -12.63
CA PRO A 106 6.26 -9.30 -13.65
C PRO A 106 5.87 -10.78 -13.65
N ASP A 107 6.84 -11.69 -13.46
CA ASP A 107 6.56 -13.13 -13.37
C ASP A 107 5.78 -13.47 -12.10
N LEU A 108 6.18 -12.89 -10.96
CA LEU A 108 5.47 -13.07 -9.69
C LEU A 108 4.03 -12.56 -9.76
N ILE A 109 3.78 -11.43 -10.44
CA ILE A 109 2.42 -10.93 -10.68
C ILE A 109 1.63 -11.93 -11.52
N ARG A 110 2.21 -12.54 -12.57
CA ARG A 110 1.53 -13.57 -13.36
C ARG A 110 1.18 -14.80 -12.52
N GLU A 111 2.06 -15.22 -11.61
CA GLU A 111 1.75 -16.32 -10.69
C GLU A 111 0.60 -15.96 -9.75
N VAL A 112 0.57 -14.75 -9.19
CA VAL A 112 -0.55 -14.28 -8.35
C VAL A 112 -1.86 -14.25 -9.14
N LEU A 113 -1.84 -13.80 -10.40
CA LEU A 113 -3.05 -13.76 -11.24
C LEU A 113 -3.62 -15.15 -11.56
N LYS A 114 -2.83 -16.23 -11.47
CA LYS A 114 -3.35 -17.61 -11.63
C LYS A 114 -4.23 -18.04 -10.45
N LEU A 115 -4.14 -17.36 -9.30
CA LEU A 115 -4.95 -17.64 -8.10
C LEU A 115 -6.39 -17.11 -8.21
N ASP A 116 -6.79 -16.54 -9.35
CA ASP A 116 -8.14 -15.97 -9.58
C ASP A 116 -9.28 -16.93 -9.17
N GLY A 117 -9.15 -18.23 -9.48
CA GLY A 117 -10.13 -19.23 -9.08
C GLY A 117 -10.23 -19.41 -7.56
N GLU A 118 -9.11 -19.39 -6.84
CA GLU A 118 -9.10 -19.47 -5.37
C GLU A 118 -9.68 -18.20 -4.74
N VAL A 119 -9.35 -17.04 -5.29
CA VAL A 119 -9.89 -15.75 -4.87
C VAL A 119 -11.42 -15.72 -5.07
N LEU A 120 -11.93 -16.26 -6.17
CA LEU A 120 -13.36 -16.39 -6.42
C LEU A 120 -14.06 -17.28 -5.37
N GLU A 121 -13.44 -18.39 -4.96
CA GLU A 121 -13.99 -19.26 -3.91
C GLU A 121 -14.00 -18.57 -2.54
N ILE A 122 -13.01 -17.71 -2.25
CA ILE A 122 -13.03 -16.85 -1.05
C ILE A 122 -14.16 -15.83 -1.16
N ALA A 123 -14.32 -15.16 -2.30
CA ALA A 123 -15.35 -14.17 -2.54
C ALA A 123 -16.77 -14.76 -2.32
N LYS A 124 -17.02 -15.98 -2.81
CA LYS A 124 -18.29 -16.72 -2.58
C LYS A 124 -18.59 -17.01 -1.11
N LYS A 125 -17.59 -17.04 -0.23
CA LYS A 125 -17.78 -17.24 1.22
C LYS A 125 -18.11 -15.93 1.93
N ILE A 126 -17.52 -14.82 1.49
CA ILE A 126 -17.65 -13.51 2.17
C ILE A 126 -18.74 -12.61 1.59
N TYR A 127 -19.30 -12.88 0.40
CA TYR A 127 -20.22 -11.92 -0.26
C TYR A 127 -21.49 -11.58 0.52
N LYS A 128 -21.92 -12.42 1.49
CA LYS A 128 -23.08 -12.16 2.36
C LYS A 128 -22.72 -11.38 3.63
N GLU A 129 -21.43 -11.20 3.90
CA GLU A 129 -20.96 -10.49 5.08
C GLU A 129 -21.34 -9.02 4.99
N ARG A 130 -21.76 -8.44 6.11
CA ARG A 130 -22.02 -7.00 6.20
C ARG A 130 -20.74 -6.21 6.41
N SER A 131 -19.75 -6.82 7.06
CA SER A 131 -18.49 -6.19 7.40
C SER A 131 -17.32 -7.15 7.30
N LEU A 132 -16.21 -6.66 6.77
CA LEU A 132 -14.94 -7.38 6.69
C LEU A 132 -13.83 -6.56 7.35
N LEU A 133 -12.96 -7.20 8.11
CA LEU A 133 -11.75 -6.56 8.64
C LEU A 133 -10.53 -7.10 7.91
N ILE A 134 -9.68 -6.21 7.40
CA ILE A 134 -8.39 -6.56 6.78
C ILE A 134 -7.28 -6.07 7.69
N MET A 135 -6.36 -6.95 8.07
CA MET A 135 -5.31 -6.64 9.03
C MET A 135 -3.92 -6.87 8.44
N GLY A 136 -3.02 -5.94 8.69
CA GLY A 136 -1.63 -6.02 8.25
C GLY A 136 -0.68 -5.23 9.14
N ARG A 137 0.61 -5.32 8.86
CA ARG A 137 1.65 -4.57 9.58
C ARG A 137 2.80 -4.25 8.65
N GLY A 138 3.58 -3.24 9.01
CA GLY A 138 4.77 -2.84 8.25
C GLY A 138 4.38 -2.49 6.81
N TYR A 139 5.10 -3.05 5.84
CA TYR A 139 4.84 -2.84 4.41
C TYR A 139 3.40 -3.19 3.99
N ASN A 140 2.79 -4.19 4.64
CA ASN A 140 1.45 -4.67 4.30
C ASN A 140 0.32 -3.79 4.87
N PHE A 141 0.62 -2.77 5.67
CA PHE A 141 -0.42 -1.87 6.18
C PHE A 141 -1.07 -1.09 5.03
N ALA A 142 -0.28 -0.56 4.10
CA ALA A 142 -0.79 0.11 2.91
C ALA A 142 -1.65 -0.83 2.04
N THR A 143 -1.23 -2.09 1.89
CA THR A 143 -2.00 -3.13 1.19
C THR A 143 -3.37 -3.36 1.84
N CYS A 144 -3.46 -3.34 3.17
CA CYS A 144 -4.72 -3.52 3.88
C CYS A 144 -5.66 -2.33 3.70
N LEU A 145 -5.14 -1.11 3.78
CA LEU A 145 -5.92 0.11 3.54
C LEU A 145 -6.46 0.15 2.11
N GLU A 146 -5.61 -0.13 1.13
CA GLU A 146 -6.01 -0.16 -0.29
C GLU A 146 -7.02 -1.27 -0.56
N GLY A 147 -6.77 -2.49 -0.08
CA GLY A 147 -7.71 -3.61 -0.22
C GLY A 147 -9.08 -3.30 0.38
N ALA A 148 -9.12 -2.69 1.57
CA ALA A 148 -10.35 -2.28 2.21
C ALA A 148 -11.08 -1.18 1.42
N LEU A 149 -10.34 -0.25 0.82
CA LEU A 149 -10.90 0.77 -0.05
C LEU A 149 -11.52 0.15 -1.31
N LYS A 150 -10.83 -0.77 -1.99
CA LYS A 150 -11.34 -1.43 -3.20
C LYS A 150 -12.61 -2.23 -2.93
N ILE A 151 -12.68 -2.94 -1.80
CA ILE A 151 -13.88 -3.68 -1.40
C ILE A 151 -15.04 -2.71 -1.14
N LYS A 152 -14.80 -1.59 -0.44
CA LYS A 152 -15.84 -0.56 -0.21
C LYS A 152 -16.36 0.05 -1.52
N GLU A 153 -15.46 0.38 -2.45
CA GLU A 153 -15.80 1.01 -3.73
C GLU A 153 -16.60 0.09 -4.66
N LEU A 154 -16.23 -1.20 -4.73
CA LEU A 154 -16.76 -2.12 -5.75
C LEU A 154 -17.88 -3.04 -5.25
N SER A 155 -17.89 -3.39 -3.96
CA SER A 155 -18.88 -4.31 -3.38
C SER A 155 -19.89 -3.64 -2.46
N TYR A 156 -19.66 -2.38 -2.08
CA TYR A 156 -20.41 -1.65 -1.05
C TYR A 156 -20.44 -2.33 0.33
N MET A 157 -19.63 -3.37 0.54
CA MET A 157 -19.43 -4.00 1.84
C MET A 157 -18.61 -3.06 2.73
N HIS A 158 -19.00 -2.95 4.00
CA HIS A 158 -18.20 -2.21 4.97
C HIS A 158 -16.88 -2.94 5.22
N CYS A 159 -15.78 -2.41 4.68
CA CYS A 159 -14.46 -2.98 4.86
C CYS A 159 -13.51 -1.98 5.49
N GLU A 160 -12.80 -2.43 6.53
CA GLU A 160 -11.86 -1.59 7.28
C GLU A 160 -10.48 -2.24 7.31
N GLY A 161 -9.46 -1.44 6.98
CA GLY A 161 -8.06 -1.83 7.07
C GLY A 161 -7.48 -1.39 8.41
N ILE A 162 -7.07 -2.35 9.26
CA ILE A 162 -6.57 -2.09 10.60
C ILE A 162 -5.09 -2.48 10.70
N MET A 163 -4.28 -1.63 11.33
CA MET A 163 -2.92 -2.01 11.69
C MET A 163 -2.98 -3.06 12.81
N SER A 164 -2.43 -4.24 12.57
CA SER A 164 -2.48 -5.36 13.54
C SER A 164 -1.89 -5.01 14.93
N GLY A 165 -0.96 -4.05 15.02
CA GLY A 165 -0.43 -3.54 16.28
C GLY A 165 -1.47 -2.81 17.14
N GLU A 166 -2.45 -2.17 16.49
CA GLU A 166 -3.49 -1.36 17.10
C GLU A 166 -4.69 -2.18 17.59
N LEU A 167 -4.76 -3.47 17.26
CA LEU A 167 -5.88 -4.34 17.65
C LEU A 167 -6.18 -4.29 19.15
N LYS A 168 -5.13 -4.24 19.99
CA LYS A 168 -5.28 -4.20 21.46
C LYS A 168 -5.84 -2.87 22.00
N HIS A 169 -5.87 -1.82 21.18
CA HIS A 169 -6.26 -0.47 21.55
C HIS A 169 -7.73 -0.14 21.24
N GLY A 170 -8.53 -1.14 20.85
CA GLY A 170 -9.97 -0.98 20.61
C GLY A 170 -10.54 -1.95 19.57
N PRO A 171 -9.94 -2.08 18.38
CA PRO A 171 -10.54 -2.85 17.29
C PRO A 171 -10.74 -4.34 17.58
N LEU A 172 -10.01 -4.92 18.55
CA LEU A 172 -10.25 -6.29 18.99
C LEU A 172 -11.68 -6.51 19.53
N ALA A 173 -12.32 -5.48 20.09
CA ALA A 173 -13.71 -5.55 20.55
C ALA A 173 -14.72 -5.78 19.41
N MET A 174 -14.32 -5.52 18.16
CA MET A 174 -15.13 -5.77 16.98
C MET A 174 -15.04 -7.21 16.48
N VAL A 175 -14.09 -8.01 16.98
CA VAL A 175 -13.92 -9.39 16.54
C VAL A 175 -14.82 -10.32 17.35
N ASP A 176 -15.74 -10.98 16.66
CA ASP A 176 -16.56 -12.05 17.20
C ASP A 176 -16.45 -13.31 16.30
N LYS A 177 -17.12 -14.40 16.69
CA LYS A 177 -17.12 -15.67 15.95
C LYS A 177 -17.79 -15.59 14.58
N ASN A 178 -18.59 -14.54 14.34
CA ASN A 178 -19.37 -14.35 13.11
C ASN A 178 -18.68 -13.37 12.16
N ARG A 179 -17.61 -12.68 12.57
CA ARG A 179 -16.94 -11.68 11.76
C ARG A 179 -15.82 -12.28 10.95
N SER A 180 -15.91 -12.12 9.63
CA SER A 180 -14.84 -12.48 8.71
C SER A 180 -13.64 -11.53 8.84
N ILE A 181 -12.43 -12.10 8.89
CA ILE A 181 -11.16 -11.37 9.00
C ILE A 181 -10.20 -11.89 7.94
N VAL A 182 -9.55 -10.99 7.23
CA VAL A 182 -8.43 -11.29 6.33
C VAL A 182 -7.16 -10.74 6.95
N MET A 183 -6.13 -11.57 7.09
CA MET A 183 -4.84 -11.15 7.63
C MET A 183 -3.75 -11.33 6.57
N VAL A 184 -2.99 -10.26 6.31
CA VAL A 184 -1.83 -10.29 5.42
C VAL A 184 -0.58 -10.56 6.25
N ILE A 185 -0.01 -11.75 6.08
CA ILE A 185 1.18 -12.21 6.81
C ILE A 185 2.24 -12.60 5.79
N CYS A 186 3.26 -11.76 5.63
CA CYS A 186 4.41 -12.04 4.77
C CYS A 186 5.64 -12.41 5.61
N SER A 187 6.59 -13.11 5.00
CA SER A 187 7.86 -13.51 5.62
C SER A 187 8.85 -12.34 5.66
N ASP A 188 8.55 -11.34 6.49
CA ASP A 188 9.39 -10.17 6.72
C ASP A 188 9.75 -10.04 8.22
N ASN A 189 10.43 -8.95 8.58
CA ASN A 189 10.86 -8.68 9.96
C ASN A 189 9.68 -8.57 10.96
N VAL A 190 8.44 -8.42 10.50
CA VAL A 190 7.25 -8.37 11.38
C VAL A 190 6.51 -9.70 11.48
N TYR A 191 6.94 -10.75 10.75
CA TYR A 191 6.30 -12.08 10.76
C TYR A 191 6.08 -12.64 12.17
N ILE A 192 7.14 -12.72 12.98
CA ILE A 192 7.08 -13.26 14.35
C ILE A 192 6.10 -12.47 15.19
N VAL A 193 6.08 -11.14 15.05
CA VAL A 193 5.21 -10.27 15.82
C VAL A 193 3.74 -10.53 15.47
N ILE A 194 3.42 -10.69 14.17
CA ILE A 194 2.05 -10.97 13.73
C ILE A 194 1.62 -12.37 14.18
N VAL A 195 2.42 -13.40 13.91
CA VAL A 195 2.06 -14.79 14.25
C VAL A 195 1.87 -14.97 15.75
N VAL A 196 2.79 -14.48 16.57
CA VAL A 196 2.66 -14.55 18.04
C VAL A 196 1.40 -13.82 18.51
N TYR A 197 1.08 -12.68 17.91
CA TYR A 197 -0.12 -11.92 18.24
C TYR A 197 -1.41 -12.68 17.88
N VAL A 198 -1.49 -13.19 16.65
CA VAL A 198 -2.64 -13.93 16.11
C VAL A 198 -2.87 -15.22 16.90
N CYS A 199 -1.83 -16.04 17.08
CA CYS A 199 -1.92 -17.29 17.83
C CYS A 199 -2.37 -17.05 19.29
N ARG A 200 -1.87 -16.00 19.95
CA ARG A 200 -2.25 -15.70 21.34
C ARG A 200 -3.68 -15.20 21.48
N LYS A 201 -4.27 -14.58 20.45
CA LYS A 201 -5.57 -13.89 20.57
C LYS A 201 -6.73 -14.60 19.89
N PHE A 202 -6.52 -15.23 18.73
CA PHE A 202 -7.60 -15.90 17.99
C PHE A 202 -7.69 -17.40 18.25
N PHE A 203 -6.58 -18.03 18.63
CA PHE A 203 -6.51 -19.49 18.81
C PHE A 203 -6.40 -19.95 20.27
N ARG A 204 -6.32 -19.02 21.25
CA ARG A 204 -6.48 -19.35 22.67
C ARG A 204 -7.98 -19.39 23.02
N ASN A 205 -8.65 -20.44 22.57
CA ASN A 205 -9.88 -20.97 23.17
C ASN A 205 -9.59 -22.42 23.60
#